data_AF-A0A6C1DYL7-F1
#
_entry.id   AF-A0A6C1DYL7-F1
#
_cell.length_a   1.000
_cell.length_b   1.000
_cell.length_c   1.000
_cell.angle_alpha   90.00
_cell.angle_beta   90.00
_cell.angle_gamma   90.00
#
_symmetry.space_group_name_H-M   'P 1'
#
loop_
_entity.id
_entity.type
_entity.pdbx_description
1 polymer ?
#
loop_
_entity_poly.entity_id
_entity_poly.type
_entity_poly.pdbx_seq_one_letter_code
_entity_poly.pdbx_strand_id
1 'polypeptide(L)'
;MAWLNILAIYNKHHPENEASIKTIQNEFWAKYGRTFFTRYDFEKVETEKANKIVDQLRAYVTKSGVVNSAFPADESLKVTDCGDFSYTDLDGSVSDHQGLYVKLSNGARFVLRLSGTGSSGATIRLYIEKYCDDKSQYQQTAEEYLKPIINSVIKFLNFKQVLGTEEPTVRT
;
A
#
# COMPACT_ATOMS: atom_id res chain seq x y z
N MET A 1 10.33 -23.58 5.84
CA MET A 1 9.62 -24.80 6.30
C MET A 1 8.16 -24.57 6.74
N ALA A 2 7.73 -23.37 7.13
CA ALA A 2 6.37 -23.14 7.66
C ALA A 2 5.22 -23.61 6.73
N TRP A 3 5.25 -23.25 5.45
CA TRP A 3 4.17 -23.62 4.51
C TRP A 3 4.03 -25.12 4.30
N LEU A 4 5.14 -25.88 4.23
CA LEU A 4 5.06 -27.34 4.09
C LEU A 4 4.40 -28.00 5.29
N ASN A 5 4.65 -27.48 6.51
CA ASN A 5 3.97 -27.96 7.71
C ASN A 5 2.48 -27.62 7.68
N ILE A 6 2.11 -26.40 7.26
CA ILE A 6 0.70 -25.99 7.13
C ILE A 6 -0.02 -26.90 6.13
N LEU A 7 0.58 -27.17 4.97
CA LEU A 7 0.00 -28.05 3.95
C LEU A 7 -0.17 -29.50 4.47
N ALA A 8 0.85 -30.03 5.14
CA ALA A 8 0.79 -31.38 5.70
C ALA A 8 -0.28 -31.51 6.81
N ILE A 9 -0.38 -30.53 7.69
CA ILE A 9 -1.40 -30.48 8.76
C ILE A 9 -2.79 -30.31 8.15
N TYR A 10 -2.94 -29.39 7.19
CA TYR A 10 -4.20 -29.18 6.48
C TYR A 10 -4.69 -30.47 5.81
N ASN A 11 -3.81 -31.16 5.06
CA ASN A 11 -4.13 -32.44 4.42
C ASN A 11 -4.56 -33.52 5.42
N LYS A 12 -3.94 -33.54 6.60
CA LYS A 12 -4.30 -34.50 7.66
C LYS A 12 -5.71 -34.24 8.21
N HIS A 13 -6.13 -32.98 8.30
CA HIS A 13 -7.44 -32.59 8.84
C HIS A 13 -8.56 -32.52 7.80
N HIS A 14 -8.20 -32.32 6.53
CA HIS A 14 -9.11 -32.16 5.39
C HIS A 14 -8.69 -33.09 4.24
N PRO A 15 -8.64 -34.42 4.44
CA PRO A 15 -8.16 -35.36 3.44
C PRO A 15 -9.00 -35.39 2.14
N GLU A 16 -10.24 -34.88 2.20
CA GLU A 16 -11.14 -34.72 1.06
C GLU A 16 -10.84 -33.49 0.19
N ASN A 17 -10.08 -32.53 0.71
CA ASN A 17 -9.75 -31.29 0.01
C ASN A 17 -8.32 -31.35 -0.55
N GLU A 18 -8.09 -30.68 -1.69
CA GLU A 18 -6.74 -30.49 -2.19
C GLU A 18 -5.93 -29.60 -1.23
N ALA A 19 -4.86 -30.17 -0.66
CA ALA A 19 -3.90 -29.44 0.16
C ALA A 19 -2.97 -28.56 -0.70
N SER A 20 -3.53 -27.48 -1.23
CA SER A 20 -2.81 -26.47 -2.02
C SER A 20 -2.79 -25.12 -1.30
N ILE A 21 -1.80 -24.29 -1.63
CA ILE A 21 -1.73 -22.90 -1.12
C ILE A 21 -2.99 -22.13 -1.52
N LYS A 22 -3.52 -22.36 -2.72
CA LYS A 22 -4.71 -21.70 -3.25
C LYS A 22 -5.95 -22.04 -2.42
N THR A 23 -6.16 -23.32 -2.09
CA THR A 23 -7.29 -23.76 -1.27
C THR A 23 -7.25 -23.08 0.10
N ILE A 24 -6.12 -23.19 0.79
CA ILE A 24 -5.93 -22.62 2.14
C ILE A 24 -6.09 -21.09 2.13
N GLN A 25 -5.55 -20.42 1.12
CA GLN A 25 -5.69 -18.97 0.96
C GLN A 25 -7.14 -18.55 0.72
N ASN A 26 -7.87 -19.26 -0.15
CA ASN A 26 -9.28 -18.97 -0.43
C ASN A 26 -10.14 -19.18 0.81
N GLU A 27 -9.90 -20.23 1.59
CA GLU A 27 -10.60 -20.47 2.86
C GLU A 27 -10.26 -19.41 3.91
N PHE A 28 -8.99 -19.00 3.98
CA PHE A 28 -8.58 -17.91 4.85
C PHE A 28 -9.32 -16.61 4.50
N TRP A 29 -9.39 -16.25 3.23
CA TRP A 29 -10.15 -15.09 2.78
C TRP A 29 -11.65 -15.24 3.06
N ALA A 30 -12.24 -16.42 2.80
CA ALA A 30 -13.65 -16.67 3.06
C ALA A 30 -14.02 -16.53 4.55
N LYS A 31 -13.06 -16.73 5.46
CA LYS A 31 -13.22 -16.63 6.90
C LYS A 31 -12.93 -15.23 7.45
N TYR A 32 -11.90 -14.56 6.96
CA TYR A 32 -11.37 -13.32 7.56
C TYR A 32 -11.46 -12.08 6.67
N GLY A 33 -11.98 -12.23 5.45
CA GLY A 33 -11.87 -11.19 4.43
C GLY A 33 -10.55 -11.22 3.68
N ARG A 34 -10.48 -10.45 2.59
CA ARG A 34 -9.25 -10.27 1.81
C ARG A 34 -8.79 -8.82 1.90
N THR A 35 -7.57 -8.61 2.37
CA THR A 35 -6.85 -7.35 2.16
C THR A 35 -6.13 -7.43 0.83
N PHE A 36 -6.62 -6.68 -0.15
CA PHE A 36 -5.87 -6.46 -1.38
C PHE A 36 -4.70 -5.54 -1.07
N PHE A 37 -3.52 -5.88 -1.57
CA PHE A 37 -2.28 -5.15 -1.32
C PHE A 37 -1.45 -5.15 -2.59
N THR A 38 -0.83 -4.02 -2.90
CA THR A 38 0.24 -3.94 -3.91
C THR A 38 1.31 -2.94 -3.50
N ARG A 39 2.52 -3.12 -4.01
CA ARG A 39 3.62 -2.17 -3.93
C ARG A 39 4.10 -1.77 -5.32
N TYR A 40 4.17 -0.47 -5.57
CA TYR A 40 4.71 0.13 -6.77
C TYR A 40 6.06 0.75 -6.44
N ASP A 41 7.12 0.26 -7.09
CA ASP A 41 8.46 0.80 -6.95
C ASP A 41 8.82 1.61 -8.20
N PHE A 42 9.18 2.87 -8.00
CA PHE A 42 9.73 3.77 -9.01
C PHE A 42 11.22 3.90 -8.74
N GLU A 43 12.01 3.07 -9.43
CA GLU A 43 13.44 2.93 -9.18
C GLU A 43 14.26 3.92 -10.01
N LYS A 44 15.47 4.22 -9.54
CA LYS A 44 16.45 5.08 -10.23
C LYS A 44 15.88 6.45 -10.59
N VAL A 45 14.98 6.97 -9.77
CA VAL A 45 14.43 8.31 -9.94
C VAL A 45 15.44 9.35 -9.47
N GLU A 46 15.49 10.48 -10.18
CA GLU A 46 16.31 11.62 -9.77
C GLU A 46 15.92 12.09 -8.37
N THR A 47 16.89 12.20 -7.46
CA THR A 47 16.65 12.46 -6.03
C THR A 47 15.81 13.72 -5.80
N GLU A 48 16.07 14.80 -6.55
CA GLU A 48 15.30 16.04 -6.43
C GLU A 48 13.83 15.87 -6.79
N LYS A 49 13.54 15.12 -7.87
CA LYS A 49 12.16 14.80 -8.28
C LYS A 49 11.48 13.90 -7.25
N ALA A 50 12.22 12.93 -6.70
CA ALA A 50 11.70 12.05 -5.68
C ALA A 50 11.33 12.80 -4.40
N ASN A 51 12.19 13.73 -3.97
CA ASN A 51 11.94 14.61 -2.84
C ASN A 51 10.72 15.50 -3.07
N LYS A 52 10.52 16.04 -4.29
CA LYS A 52 9.30 16.82 -4.61
C LYS A 52 8.01 16.03 -4.35
N ILE A 53 7.96 14.75 -4.74
CA ILE A 53 6.81 13.87 -4.47
C ILE A 53 6.60 13.69 -2.96
N VAL A 54 7.68 13.40 -2.23
CA VAL A 54 7.64 13.17 -0.78
C VAL A 54 7.21 14.44 -0.05
N ASP A 55 7.79 15.58 -0.39
CA ASP A 55 7.52 16.86 0.25
C ASP A 55 6.10 17.35 -0.04
N GLN A 56 5.57 17.10 -1.24
CA GLN A 56 4.16 17.36 -1.55
C GLN A 56 3.24 16.57 -0.61
N LEU A 57 3.48 15.26 -0.46
CA LEU A 57 2.67 14.44 0.44
C LEU A 57 2.87 14.85 1.91
N ARG A 58 4.11 15.14 2.32
CA ARG A 58 4.43 15.58 3.67
C ARG A 58 3.70 16.88 4.02
N ALA A 59 3.74 17.87 3.14
CA ALA A 59 3.01 19.13 3.30
C ALA A 59 1.50 18.91 3.37
N TYR A 60 0.96 17.94 2.63
CA TYR A 60 -0.44 17.58 2.72
C TYR A 60 -0.78 16.96 4.08
N VAL A 61 -0.07 15.90 4.50
CA VAL A 61 -0.44 15.18 5.74
C VAL A 61 -0.17 15.97 7.03
N THR A 62 0.67 17.00 6.99
CA THR A 62 0.91 17.91 8.12
C THR A 62 0.00 19.14 8.12
N LYS A 63 -0.78 19.38 7.05
CA LYS A 63 -1.70 20.51 6.97
C LYS A 63 -2.89 20.31 7.92
N SER A 64 -3.22 21.35 8.67
CA SER A 64 -4.41 21.36 9.53
C SER A 64 -5.70 21.21 8.71
N GLY A 65 -6.63 20.39 9.20
CA GLY A 65 -7.96 20.22 8.60
C GLY A 65 -8.02 19.22 7.44
N VAL A 66 -6.98 18.41 7.23
CA VAL A 66 -7.00 17.33 6.24
C VAL A 66 -7.84 16.14 6.68
N VAL A 67 -7.77 15.76 7.96
CA VAL A 67 -8.65 14.71 8.48
C VAL A 67 -10.11 15.19 8.42
N ASN A 68 -10.98 14.34 7.91
CA ASN A 68 -12.38 14.58 7.55
C ASN A 68 -12.63 15.46 6.30
N SER A 69 -11.59 15.94 5.61
CA SER A 69 -11.76 16.62 4.32
C SER A 69 -11.85 15.61 3.17
N ALA A 70 -12.38 16.07 2.03
CA ALA A 70 -12.36 15.32 0.78
C ALA A 70 -10.90 15.06 0.33
N PHE A 71 -10.66 13.92 -0.31
CA PHE A 71 -9.36 13.61 -0.90
C PHE A 71 -9.20 14.37 -2.24
N PRO A 72 -8.10 15.12 -2.46
CA PRO A 72 -8.03 16.07 -3.58
C PRO A 72 -8.22 15.49 -4.98
N ALA A 73 -7.90 14.21 -5.19
CA ALA A 73 -8.05 13.56 -6.49
C ALA A 73 -9.35 12.75 -6.64
N ASP A 74 -10.12 12.60 -5.56
CA ASP A 74 -11.39 11.88 -5.53
C ASP A 74 -12.27 12.43 -4.39
N GLU A 75 -13.15 13.37 -4.74
CA GLU A 75 -14.00 14.07 -3.76
C GLU A 75 -15.04 13.15 -3.10
N SER A 76 -15.27 11.95 -3.64
CA SER A 76 -16.15 10.94 -3.02
C SER A 76 -15.50 10.28 -1.79
N LEU A 77 -14.18 10.38 -1.66
CA LEU A 77 -13.42 9.82 -0.54
C LEU A 77 -13.06 10.93 0.45
N LYS A 78 -13.10 10.60 1.74
CA LYS A 78 -12.59 11.45 2.81
C LYS A 78 -11.32 10.88 3.40
N VAL A 79 -10.40 11.74 3.82
CA VAL A 79 -9.25 11.31 4.63
C VAL A 79 -9.74 11.03 6.05
N THR A 80 -9.56 9.80 6.52
CA THR A 80 -9.94 9.39 7.87
C THR A 80 -8.77 9.49 8.85
N ASP A 81 -7.54 9.41 8.35
CA ASP A 81 -6.31 9.51 9.14
C ASP A 81 -5.13 9.75 8.20
N CYS A 82 -4.12 10.49 8.64
CA CYS A 82 -2.89 10.68 7.86
C CYS A 82 -1.74 11.16 8.75
N GLY A 83 -0.50 10.93 8.30
CA GLY A 83 0.65 11.45 9.01
C GLY A 83 1.98 10.96 8.46
N ASP A 84 3.04 11.25 9.20
CA ASP A 84 4.39 10.73 8.99
C ASP A 84 4.71 9.73 10.10
N PHE A 85 4.90 8.47 9.75
CA PHE A 85 5.00 7.38 10.72
C PHE A 85 6.29 7.50 11.54
N SER A 86 6.15 7.36 12.86
CA SER A 86 7.26 7.26 13.81
C SER A 86 7.00 6.10 14.76
N TYR A 87 8.08 5.42 15.16
CA TYR A 87 8.05 4.31 16.08
C TYR A 87 9.06 4.54 17.21
N THR A 88 8.64 4.28 18.44
CA THR A 88 9.50 4.28 19.63
C THR A 88 9.66 2.84 20.10
N ASP A 89 10.89 2.34 20.09
CA ASP A 89 11.20 0.96 20.49
C ASP A 89 11.21 0.81 22.03
N LEU A 90 11.24 -0.44 22.50
CA LEU A 90 11.28 -0.81 23.92
C LEU A 90 12.53 -0.28 24.64
N ASP A 91 13.61 -0.02 23.89
CA ASP A 91 14.82 0.62 24.41
C ASP A 91 14.74 2.16 24.45
N GLY A 92 13.62 2.73 24.01
CA GLY A 92 13.36 4.17 23.95
C GLY A 92 13.91 4.86 22.70
N SER A 93 14.58 4.16 21.80
CA SER A 93 15.02 4.72 20.51
C SER A 93 13.83 5.12 19.65
N VAL A 94 13.94 6.25 18.95
CA VAL A 94 12.89 6.78 18.08
C VAL A 94 13.35 6.71 16.64
N SER A 95 12.57 6.03 15.81
CA SER A 95 12.68 6.04 14.35
C SER A 95 11.58 6.92 13.78
N ASP A 96 11.92 8.14 13.39
CA ASP A 96 11.03 9.10 12.76
C ASP A 96 11.06 9.01 11.22
N HIS A 97 10.09 9.65 10.57
CA HIS A 97 10.00 9.75 9.11
C HIS A 97 10.01 8.41 8.35
N GLN A 98 9.40 7.38 8.95
CA GLN A 98 9.46 6.00 8.44
C GLN A 98 8.44 5.69 7.34
N GLY A 99 7.56 6.65 7.02
CA GLY A 99 6.65 6.57 5.88
C GLY A 99 5.46 7.48 6.04
N LEU A 100 5.15 8.21 4.98
CA LEU A 100 3.96 9.05 4.92
C LEU A 100 2.76 8.19 4.60
N TYR A 101 1.68 8.31 5.36
CA TYR A 101 0.47 7.50 5.14
C TYR A 101 -0.79 8.34 5.09
N VAL A 102 -1.79 7.81 4.38
CA VAL A 102 -3.16 8.34 4.34
C VAL A 102 -4.13 7.16 4.36
N LYS A 103 -5.15 7.24 5.21
CA LYS A 103 -6.30 6.33 5.26
C LYS A 103 -7.53 7.04 4.71
N LEU A 104 -8.32 6.33 3.93
CA LEU A 104 -9.48 6.84 3.21
C LEU A 104 -10.77 6.21 3.76
N SER A 105 -11.88 6.92 3.58
CA SER A 105 -13.20 6.52 4.11
C SER A 105 -13.76 5.22 3.54
N ASN A 106 -13.24 4.75 2.40
CA ASN A 106 -13.59 3.46 1.80
C ASN A 106 -12.75 2.28 2.35
N GLY A 107 -11.95 2.51 3.39
CA GLY A 107 -11.07 1.51 4.01
C GLY A 107 -9.73 1.32 3.30
N ALA A 108 -9.43 2.11 2.25
CA ALA A 108 -8.13 2.08 1.61
C ALA A 108 -7.08 2.82 2.45
N ARG A 109 -5.85 2.33 2.41
CA ARG A 109 -4.67 2.99 2.97
C ARG A 109 -3.57 3.01 1.92
N PHE A 110 -2.89 4.13 1.79
CA PHE A 110 -1.63 4.18 1.05
C PHE A 110 -0.50 4.70 1.91
N VAL A 111 0.71 4.20 1.64
CA VAL A 111 1.95 4.61 2.31
C VAL A 111 2.98 4.92 1.23
N LEU A 112 3.69 6.03 1.37
CA LEU A 112 4.79 6.40 0.51
C LEU A 112 6.08 6.42 1.32
N ARG A 113 7.10 5.71 0.82
CA ARG A 113 8.45 5.69 1.39
C ARG A 113 9.48 6.06 0.33
N LEU A 114 10.47 6.82 0.75
CA LEU A 114 11.67 7.08 -0.04
C LEU A 114 12.79 6.18 0.46
N SER A 115 13.53 5.56 -0.46
CA SER A 115 14.68 4.73 -0.13
C SER A 115 15.83 4.95 -1.11
N GLY A 116 17.05 4.66 -0.68
CA GLY A 116 18.22 4.61 -1.55
C GLY A 116 18.60 5.94 -2.19
N THR A 117 18.71 7.04 -1.45
CA THR A 117 19.06 8.38 -2.00
C THR A 117 20.55 8.55 -2.38
N GLY A 118 21.23 7.46 -2.72
CA GLY A 118 22.66 7.44 -3.05
C GLY A 118 22.94 7.81 -4.52
N SER A 119 24.16 7.55 -4.98
CA SER A 119 24.63 7.85 -6.35
C SER A 119 23.83 7.16 -7.47
N SER A 120 23.07 6.10 -7.14
CA SER A 120 22.23 5.35 -8.09
C SER A 120 20.83 5.92 -8.29
N GLY A 121 20.52 7.08 -7.69
CA GLY A 121 19.19 7.68 -7.69
C GLY A 121 18.29 7.07 -6.61
N ALA A 122 17.20 7.77 -6.28
CA ALA A 122 16.27 7.35 -5.26
C ALA A 122 15.28 6.29 -5.77
N THR A 123 14.60 5.63 -4.83
CA THR A 123 13.48 4.73 -5.10
C THR A 123 12.28 5.16 -4.27
N ILE A 124 11.20 5.57 -4.94
CA ILE A 124 9.90 5.79 -4.31
C ILE A 124 9.18 4.45 -4.26
N ARG A 125 8.70 4.07 -3.07
CA ARG A 125 7.87 2.89 -2.86
C ARG A 125 6.49 3.33 -2.41
N LEU A 126 5.48 3.04 -3.22
CA LEU A 126 4.08 3.32 -2.94
C LEU A 126 3.37 2.02 -2.60
N TYR A 127 2.93 1.89 -1.36
CA TYR A 127 2.15 0.75 -0.87
C TYR A 127 0.69 1.14 -0.85
N ILE A 128 -0.20 0.30 -1.37
CA ILE A 128 -1.63 0.54 -1.37
C ILE A 128 -2.32 -0.73 -0.91
N GLU A 129 -3.23 -0.59 0.04
CA GLU A 129 -4.06 -1.68 0.52
C GLU A 129 -5.51 -1.27 0.71
N LYS A 130 -6.41 -2.25 0.63
CA LYS A 130 -7.82 -2.09 0.99
C LYS A 130 -8.39 -3.43 1.42
N TYR A 131 -9.03 -3.44 2.59
CA TYR A 131 -9.80 -4.58 3.07
C TYR A 131 -11.10 -4.73 2.28
N CYS A 132 -11.45 -5.98 1.96
CA CYS A 132 -12.67 -6.36 1.27
C CYS A 132 -13.30 -7.58 1.95
N ASP A 133 -14.59 -7.45 2.31
CA ASP A 133 -15.39 -8.57 2.82
C ASP A 133 -16.37 -9.14 1.76
N ASP A 134 -16.36 -8.57 0.55
CA ASP A 134 -17.17 -9.08 -0.56
C ASP A 134 -16.45 -10.23 -1.26
N LYS A 135 -16.93 -11.45 -0.98
CA LYS A 135 -16.39 -12.71 -1.53
C LYS A 135 -16.39 -12.75 -3.05
N SER A 136 -17.30 -12.02 -3.72
CA SER A 136 -17.34 -11.97 -5.19
C SER A 136 -16.10 -11.30 -5.79
N GLN A 137 -15.41 -10.47 -5.01
CA GLN A 137 -14.21 -9.74 -5.45
C GLN A 137 -12.94 -10.58 -5.28
N TYR A 138 -12.94 -11.63 -4.45
CA TYR A 138 -11.72 -12.31 -3.99
C TYR A 138 -10.92 -13.00 -5.09
N GLN A 139 -11.45 -13.18 -6.30
CA GLN A 139 -10.68 -13.78 -7.39
C GLN A 139 -10.04 -12.72 -8.31
N GLN A 140 -10.30 -11.42 -8.09
CA GLN A 140 -9.63 -10.36 -8.83
C GLN A 140 -8.16 -10.26 -8.45
N THR A 141 -7.34 -9.74 -9.37
CA THR A 141 -5.97 -9.37 -9.04
C THR A 141 -5.95 -8.12 -8.16
N ALA A 142 -4.88 -7.93 -7.38
CA ALA A 142 -4.74 -6.73 -6.56
C ALA A 142 -4.64 -5.45 -7.39
N GLU A 143 -3.98 -5.54 -8.56
CA GLU A 143 -3.85 -4.42 -9.48
C GLU A 143 -5.21 -3.96 -10.02
N GLU A 144 -6.07 -4.89 -10.45
CA GLU A 144 -7.42 -4.56 -10.93
C GLU A 144 -8.29 -3.94 -9.84
N TYR A 145 -8.34 -4.58 -8.66
CA TYR A 145 -9.20 -4.13 -7.55
C TYR A 145 -8.76 -2.76 -6.99
N LEU A 146 -7.45 -2.52 -6.92
CA LEU A 146 -6.90 -1.28 -6.36
C LEU A 146 -6.72 -0.16 -7.40
N LYS A 147 -6.90 -0.44 -8.71
CA LYS A 147 -6.68 0.52 -9.80
C LYS A 147 -7.31 1.91 -9.57
N PRO A 148 -8.58 2.04 -9.12
CA PRO A 148 -9.16 3.35 -8.87
C PRO A 148 -8.38 4.16 -7.83
N ILE A 149 -7.95 3.50 -6.74
CA ILE A 149 -7.20 4.14 -5.66
C ILE A 149 -5.78 4.50 -6.14
N ILE A 150 -5.12 3.59 -6.86
CA ILE A 150 -3.79 3.81 -7.44
C ILE A 150 -3.82 5.06 -8.33
N ASN A 151 -4.79 5.14 -9.24
CA ASN A 151 -4.93 6.28 -10.15
C ASN A 151 -5.17 7.60 -9.38
N SER A 152 -6.04 7.59 -8.37
CA SER A 152 -6.31 8.78 -7.55
C SER A 152 -5.05 9.24 -6.80
N VAL A 153 -4.24 8.31 -6.27
CA VAL A 153 -3.00 8.65 -5.56
C VAL A 153 -1.92 9.19 -6.51
N ILE A 154 -1.69 8.51 -7.64
CA ILE A 154 -0.72 8.93 -8.67
C ILE A 154 -1.07 10.32 -9.22
N LYS A 155 -2.37 10.56 -9.50
CA LYS A 155 -2.88 11.86 -9.94
C LYS A 155 -2.68 12.93 -8.87
N PHE A 156 -3.06 12.64 -7.62
CA PHE A 156 -2.87 13.58 -6.51
C PHE A 156 -1.41 14.02 -6.38
N LEU A 157 -0.47 13.09 -6.48
CA LEU A 157 0.96 13.34 -6.34
C LEU A 157 1.64 13.81 -7.64
N ASN A 158 0.89 14.02 -8.73
CA ASN A 158 1.40 14.51 -10.02
C ASN A 158 2.62 13.74 -10.55
N PHE A 159 2.61 12.41 -10.43
CA PHE A 159 3.72 11.54 -10.84
C PHE A 159 4.14 11.79 -12.30
N LYS A 160 3.18 11.96 -13.22
CA LYS A 160 3.48 12.23 -14.62
C LYS A 160 4.30 13.51 -14.81
N GLN A 161 3.92 14.59 -14.13
CA GLN A 161 4.56 15.90 -14.26
C GLN A 161 5.93 15.93 -13.57
N VAL A 162 6.05 15.28 -12.41
CA VAL A 162 7.28 15.33 -11.61
C VAL A 162 8.30 14.29 -12.06
N LEU A 163 7.88 13.04 -12.30
CA LEU A 163 8.76 11.92 -12.67
C LEU A 163 8.79 11.65 -14.18
N GLY A 164 7.86 12.20 -14.96
CA GLY A 164 7.71 11.90 -16.38
C GLY A 164 6.93 10.61 -16.69
N THR A 165 6.59 9.83 -15.66
CA THR A 165 5.91 8.53 -15.77
C THR A 165 4.89 8.34 -14.64
N GLU A 166 3.84 7.58 -14.93
CA GLU A 166 2.88 7.04 -13.94
C GLU A 166 3.10 5.53 -13.75
N GLU A 167 3.88 4.91 -14.65
CA GLU A 167 4.16 3.49 -14.63
C GLU A 167 5.32 3.20 -13.68
N PRO A 168 5.15 2.30 -12.70
CA PRO A 168 6.23 1.86 -11.83
C PRO A 168 7.22 0.98 -12.59
N THR A 169 8.46 0.92 -12.11
CA THR A 169 9.48 -0.02 -12.59
C THR A 169 9.15 -1.44 -12.18
N VAL A 170 8.65 -1.63 -10.95
CA VAL A 170 8.28 -2.93 -10.39
C VAL A 170 6.90 -2.85 -9.73
N ARG A 171 6.08 -3.88 -9.94
CA ARG A 171 4.79 -4.10 -9.25
C ARG A 171 4.91 -5.39 -8.43
N THR A 172 4.42 -5.40 -7.21
CA THR A 172 4.36 -6.59 -6.34
C THR A 172 3.02 -6.66 -5.62
#